data_AF-N6T6A3-F1
#
_entry.id   AF-N6T6A3-F1
#
_cell.length_a   1.000
_cell.length_b   1.000
_cell.length_c   1.000
_cell.angle_alpha   90.00
_cell.angle_beta   90.00
_cell.angle_gamma   90.00
#
_symmetry.space_group_name_H-M   'P 1'
#
loop_
_entity.id
_entity.type
_entity.pdbx_description
1 polymer ?
#
loop_
_entity_poly.entity_id
_entity_poly.type
_entity_poly.pdbx_seq_one_letter_code
_entity_poly.pdbx_strand_id
1 'polypeptide(L)'
;MLHIFRSEDENIELVSFEDFMKNAPPSITSKFKNYDPLNHEEAHALKLARLEWELTQRKNVAEECKSLEERKKTVVAEITERKEKLNDLLPLLNVVIKAAKPLQEHLGMSGDHTRKEHCLANLLPDPLYILYANIVAYKSVFETNLTVSIVGDKDDATQFNEAQEVANCLNEDDSEPESELPEVEEVVEVKKRRHRKSAQQVDPLEEKKKRLLEVHPLKIELSFAIDEGPKLSLNFSYYTKLKLVTVNANVDVPSKITANTAGEILAGHNILSELVENDTGMESPNPSTGYLLKKMNLGLFQILVPDIGYAYGWAQSVCGINFLSPKKYCDKLSQQNVEMILKVIRKRLINRTHLAKQMQQLEQNILPPVPEDVETPTTRISTIGQWSSTTFQNFCQARFTQPLIDEEFVTVSDLFYSVKIIRGEANLKAFVVIKNTYPLPPPIFVLDLNYKGHHNSSNCDEIRDIERTLNVNWDHGMKSSAWLLSAQLQHLCSYLDVYLETLDPKTFQPNAKFIQNISGKNRRRPFKFRKIGTTGLFSQY
;
A
#
# COMPACT_ATOMS: atom_id res chain seq x y z
N MET A 1 19.21 79.82 70.52
CA MET A 1 19.83 79.25 69.30
C MET A 1 20.10 77.78 69.58
N LEU A 2 19.15 76.90 69.30
CA LEU A 2 19.41 75.46 69.24
C LEU A 2 19.46 75.15 67.74
N HIS A 3 20.66 74.98 67.20
CA HIS A 3 20.82 74.51 65.83
C HIS A 3 20.28 73.08 65.77
N ILE A 4 19.07 72.90 65.23
CA ILE A 4 18.56 71.58 64.85
C ILE A 4 19.34 71.20 63.59
N PHE A 5 20.45 70.50 63.78
CA PHE A 5 21.24 69.94 62.70
C PHE A 5 20.52 68.66 62.23
N ARG A 6 19.72 68.77 61.16
CA ARG A 6 19.18 67.59 60.46
C ARG A 6 20.27 67.07 59.52
N SER A 7 21.12 66.17 60.02
CA SER A 7 22.06 65.43 59.19
C SER A 7 21.32 64.36 58.39
N GLU A 8 21.60 64.21 57.09
CA GLU A 8 21.05 63.15 56.24
C GLU A 8 21.39 61.73 56.76
N ASP A 9 22.33 61.63 57.70
CA ASP A 9 22.79 60.40 58.37
C ASP A 9 21.70 59.65 59.17
N GLU A 10 20.56 60.28 59.46
CA GLU A 10 19.43 59.62 60.15
C GLU A 10 18.56 58.77 59.21
N ASN A 11 18.62 59.03 57.90
CA ASN A 11 17.82 58.32 56.90
C ASN A 11 18.56 57.15 56.23
N ILE A 12 19.79 56.86 56.66
CA ILE A 12 20.62 55.80 56.07
C ILE A 12 20.31 54.48 56.78
N GLU A 13 19.64 53.58 56.08
CA GLU A 13 19.38 52.22 56.54
C GLU A 13 20.70 51.41 56.49
N LEU A 14 21.21 51.06 57.66
CA LEU A 14 22.50 50.37 57.85
C LEU A 14 22.29 48.88 58.10
N VAL A 15 23.29 48.07 57.76
CA VAL A 15 23.33 46.64 58.05
C VAL A 15 23.17 46.41 59.55
N SER A 16 22.41 45.36 59.89
CA SER A 16 22.12 44.96 61.25
C SER A 16 23.43 44.73 62.05
N PHE A 17 23.37 44.93 63.37
CA PHE A 17 24.54 44.70 64.22
C PHE A 17 25.06 43.26 64.12
N GLU A 18 24.14 42.31 64.06
CA GLU A 18 24.43 40.88 64.04
C GLU A 18 25.14 40.49 62.74
N ASP A 19 24.69 41.00 61.60
CA ASP A 19 25.29 40.73 60.30
C ASP A 19 26.66 41.40 60.13
N PHE A 20 26.83 42.60 60.69
CA PHE A 20 28.12 43.28 60.73
C PHE A 20 29.14 42.50 61.58
N MET A 21 28.77 42.07 62.79
CA MET A 21 29.66 41.32 63.67
C MET A 21 30.05 39.95 63.10
N LYS A 22 29.20 39.35 62.26
CA LYS A 22 29.41 38.04 61.64
C LYS A 22 30.24 38.09 60.36
N ASN A 23 29.99 39.08 59.49
CA ASN A 23 30.53 39.09 58.12
C ASN A 23 31.65 40.12 57.92
N ALA A 24 31.84 41.08 58.84
CA ALA A 24 32.91 42.07 58.74
C ALA A 24 34.26 41.53 59.25
N PRO A 25 35.39 41.97 58.67
CA PRO A 25 36.72 41.51 59.05
C PRO A 25 37.03 41.74 60.54
N PRO A 26 37.76 40.82 61.21
CA PRO A 26 38.06 40.92 62.63
C PRO A 26 38.86 42.18 63.01
N SER A 27 39.55 42.79 62.05
CA SER A 27 40.27 44.06 62.20
C SER A 27 39.36 45.25 62.55
N ILE A 28 38.09 45.20 62.18
CA ILE A 28 37.10 46.28 62.38
C ILE A 28 36.13 45.91 63.53
N THR A 29 35.74 44.64 63.66
CA THR A 29 34.78 44.15 64.67
C THR A 29 35.39 43.90 66.05
N SER A 30 36.72 43.73 66.16
CA SER A 30 37.40 43.48 67.45
C SER A 30 37.24 44.61 68.47
N LYS A 31 37.06 45.87 68.01
CA LYS A 31 36.92 47.07 68.86
C LYS A 31 35.55 47.19 69.52
N PHE A 32 34.55 46.42 69.09
CA PHE A 32 33.16 46.55 69.52
C PHE A 32 32.61 45.28 70.21
N LYS A 33 33.50 44.37 70.64
CA LYS A 33 33.12 43.14 71.36
C LYS A 33 32.58 43.39 72.78
N ASN A 34 33.03 44.47 73.42
CA ASN A 34 32.58 44.94 74.74
C ASN A 34 31.88 46.29 74.60
N TYR A 35 30.81 46.35 73.80
CA TYR A 35 30.09 47.59 73.48
C TYR A 35 29.20 48.05 74.65
N ASP A 36 29.35 49.31 75.11
CA ASP A 36 28.44 49.94 76.07
C ASP A 36 27.45 50.89 75.36
N PRO A 37 26.13 50.61 75.37
CA PRO A 37 25.13 51.44 74.69
C PRO A 37 24.97 52.87 75.22
N LEU A 38 25.51 53.18 76.42
CA LEU A 38 25.38 54.49 77.06
C LEU A 38 26.51 55.47 76.69
N ASN A 39 27.57 55.00 76.04
CA ASN A 39 28.70 55.83 75.62
C ASN A 39 28.50 56.36 74.19
N HIS A 40 28.24 57.67 74.06
CA HIS A 40 28.00 58.32 72.77
C HIS A 40 29.19 58.25 71.80
N GLU A 41 30.43 58.20 72.29
CA GLU A 41 31.63 58.12 71.43
C GLU A 41 31.78 56.74 70.79
N GLU A 42 31.49 55.67 71.54
CA GLU A 42 31.54 54.28 71.05
C GLU A 42 30.40 53.97 70.08
N ALA A 43 29.18 54.48 70.35
CA ALA A 43 28.05 54.38 69.44
C ALA A 43 28.34 55.07 68.08
N HIS A 44 28.98 56.23 68.11
CA HIS A 44 29.40 56.94 66.90
C HIS A 44 30.52 56.19 66.15
N ALA A 45 31.54 55.70 66.85
CA ALA A 45 32.62 54.91 66.26
C ALA A 45 32.10 53.61 65.61
N LEU A 46 31.09 52.97 66.21
CA LEU A 46 30.44 51.80 65.66
C LEU A 46 29.65 52.13 64.38
N LYS A 47 28.93 53.25 64.36
CA LYS A 47 28.21 53.72 63.16
C LYS A 47 29.18 53.99 62.00
N LEU A 48 30.32 54.63 62.26
CA LEU A 48 31.38 54.86 61.27
C LEU A 48 31.97 53.55 60.74
N ALA A 49 32.26 52.59 61.62
CA ALA A 49 32.80 51.29 61.22
C ALA A 49 31.83 50.49 60.32
N ARG A 50 30.52 50.55 60.61
CA ARG A 50 29.49 49.95 59.75
C ARG A 50 29.40 50.65 58.39
N LEU A 51 29.43 51.98 58.37
CA LEU A 51 29.43 52.78 57.13
C LEU A 51 30.64 52.49 56.26
N GLU A 52 31.85 52.41 56.84
CA GLU A 52 33.06 52.06 56.11
C GLU A 52 32.98 50.65 55.53
N TRP A 53 32.49 49.68 56.32
CA TRP A 53 32.34 48.31 55.84
C TRP A 53 31.31 48.21 54.71
N GLU A 54 30.14 48.83 54.84
CA GLU A 54 29.16 48.89 53.75
C GLU A 54 29.70 49.57 52.50
N LEU A 55 30.46 50.64 52.66
CA LEU A 55 31.09 51.33 51.54
C LEU A 55 32.08 50.39 50.82
N THR A 56 32.89 49.63 51.57
CA THR A 56 33.78 48.62 50.97
C THR A 56 33.01 47.49 50.28
N GLN A 57 31.90 47.01 50.86
CA GLN A 57 31.05 46.00 50.25
C GLN A 57 30.42 46.50 48.96
N ARG A 58 29.83 47.71 48.96
CA ARG A 58 29.24 48.32 47.77
C ARG A 58 30.30 48.56 46.68
N LYS A 59 31.53 48.92 47.04
CA LYS A 59 32.65 49.01 46.09
C LYS A 59 32.99 47.65 45.48
N ASN A 60 33.13 46.60 46.30
CA ASN A 60 33.44 45.25 45.82
C ASN A 60 32.34 44.70 44.91
N VAL A 61 31.07 44.84 45.30
CA VAL A 61 29.92 44.42 44.48
C VAL A 61 29.84 45.23 43.19
N ALA A 62 30.13 46.53 43.23
CA ALA A 62 30.18 47.35 42.02
C ALA A 62 31.32 46.92 41.07
N GLU A 63 32.48 46.53 41.59
CA GLU A 63 33.58 45.97 40.80
C GLU A 63 33.20 44.60 40.21
N GLU A 64 32.58 43.71 41.00
CA GLU A 64 32.12 42.41 40.53
C GLU A 64 31.04 42.55 39.44
N CYS A 65 30.05 43.41 39.65
CA CYS A 65 29.03 43.74 38.65
C CYS A 65 29.66 44.28 37.35
N LYS A 66 30.64 45.19 37.43
CA LYS A 66 31.38 45.67 36.25
C LYS A 66 32.08 44.53 35.53
N SER A 67 32.78 43.66 36.27
CA SER A 67 33.47 42.51 35.68
C SER A 67 32.51 41.52 35.01
N LEU A 68 31.32 41.31 35.59
CA LEU A 68 30.27 40.46 35.04
C LEU A 68 29.61 41.09 33.81
N GLU A 69 29.42 42.41 33.79
CA GLU A 69 28.94 43.13 32.62
C GLU A 69 29.91 43.06 31.45
N GLU A 70 31.21 43.21 31.70
CA GLU A 70 32.25 43.02 30.68
C GLU A 70 32.26 41.58 30.16
N ARG A 71 32.14 40.59 31.04
CA ARG A 71 32.04 39.18 30.66
C ARG A 71 30.76 38.86 29.89
N LYS A 72 29.64 39.49 30.24
CA LYS A 72 28.38 39.38 29.50
C LYS A 72 28.54 39.96 28.09
N LYS A 73 29.15 41.15 27.97
CA LYS A 73 29.38 41.80 26.67
C LYS A 73 30.26 40.94 25.76
N THR A 74 31.34 40.36 26.29
CA THR A 74 32.22 39.48 25.52
C THR A 74 31.51 38.20 25.06
N VAL A 75 30.73 37.54 25.93
CA VAL A 75 29.95 36.35 25.56
C VAL A 75 28.88 36.67 24.53
N VAL A 76 28.18 37.79 24.65
CA VAL A 76 27.19 38.22 23.65
C VAL A 76 27.85 38.47 22.30
N ALA A 77 29.02 39.12 22.28
CA ALA A 77 29.79 39.33 21.05
C ALA A 77 30.23 38.01 20.39
N GLU A 78 30.68 37.02 21.18
CA GLU A 78 30.98 35.67 20.66
C GLU A 78 29.75 34.97 20.08
N ILE A 79 28.60 35.09 20.74
CA ILE A 79 27.35 34.48 20.27
C ILE A 79 26.92 35.13 18.95
N THR A 80 27.00 36.45 18.83
CA THR A 80 26.67 37.14 17.57
C THR A 80 27.63 36.75 16.46
N GLU A 81 28.94 36.69 16.73
CA GLU A 81 29.93 36.27 15.74
C GLU A 81 29.72 34.81 15.29
N ARG A 82 29.43 33.89 16.22
CA ARG A 82 29.12 32.50 15.86
C ARG A 82 27.82 32.38 15.08
N LYS A 83 26.79 33.18 15.40
CA LYS A 83 25.54 33.22 14.64
C LYS A 83 25.75 33.74 13.23
N GLU A 84 26.53 34.80 13.06
CA GLU A 84 26.88 35.35 11.75
C GLU A 84 27.66 34.31 10.92
N LYS A 85 28.70 33.70 11.49
CA LYS A 85 29.43 32.60 10.83
C LYS A 85 28.52 31.46 10.40
N LEU A 86 27.53 31.10 11.22
CA LEU A 86 26.58 30.02 10.92
C LEU A 86 25.58 30.42 9.82
N ASN A 87 25.11 31.66 9.85
CA ASN A 87 24.26 32.25 8.81
C ASN A 87 24.99 32.35 7.47
N ASP A 88 26.30 32.63 7.48
CA ASP A 88 27.15 32.68 6.29
C ASP A 88 27.53 31.29 5.76
N LEU A 89 27.57 30.27 6.63
CA LEU A 89 27.94 28.90 6.26
C LEU A 89 26.91 28.28 5.30
N LEU A 90 25.62 28.54 5.52
CA LEU A 90 24.52 27.99 4.72
C LEU A 90 24.55 28.44 3.23
N PRO A 91 24.70 29.73 2.89
CA PRO A 91 24.88 30.16 1.51
C PRO A 91 26.21 29.66 0.92
N LEU A 92 27.29 29.59 1.71
CA LEU A 92 28.58 29.06 1.24
C LEU A 92 28.47 27.58 0.84
N LEU A 93 27.82 26.76 1.68
CA LEU A 93 27.48 25.36 1.40
C LEU A 93 26.63 25.23 0.13
N ASN A 94 25.63 26.09 -0.05
CA ASN A 94 24.79 26.08 -1.25
C ASN A 94 25.58 26.41 -2.52
N VAL A 95 26.55 27.33 -2.45
CA VAL A 95 27.46 27.62 -3.57
C VAL A 95 28.34 26.42 -3.88
N VAL A 96 28.93 25.78 -2.87
CA VAL A 96 29.75 24.57 -3.04
C VAL A 96 28.93 23.41 -3.62
N ILE A 97 27.72 23.18 -3.13
CA ILE A 97 26.81 22.16 -3.67
C ILE A 97 26.49 22.46 -5.13
N LYS A 98 26.14 23.70 -5.49
CA LYS A 98 25.86 24.09 -6.88
C LYS A 98 27.08 23.93 -7.79
N ALA A 99 28.28 24.29 -7.30
CA ALA A 99 29.52 24.16 -8.06
C ALA A 99 29.96 22.69 -8.25
N ALA A 100 29.63 21.82 -7.29
CA ALA A 100 29.96 20.39 -7.34
C ALA A 100 29.00 19.58 -8.23
N LYS A 101 27.79 20.06 -8.52
CA LYS A 101 26.78 19.36 -9.33
C LYS A 101 27.27 18.88 -10.71
N PRO A 102 27.91 19.72 -11.55
CA PRO A 102 28.37 19.28 -12.87
C PRO A 102 29.40 18.15 -12.78
N LEU A 103 30.26 18.19 -11.75
CA LEU A 103 31.26 17.15 -11.50
C LEU A 103 30.60 15.86 -10.99
N GLN A 104 29.60 15.96 -10.12
CA GLN A 104 28.82 14.80 -9.65
C GLN A 104 28.06 14.13 -10.80
N GLU A 105 27.46 14.90 -11.71
CA GLU A 105 26.79 14.39 -12.91
C GLU A 105 27.79 13.67 -13.84
N HIS A 106 28.99 14.24 -14.02
CA HIS A 106 30.03 13.64 -14.87
C HIS A 106 30.65 12.37 -14.27
N LEU A 107 30.76 12.30 -12.93
CA LEU A 107 31.26 11.13 -12.20
C LEU A 107 30.16 10.09 -11.90
N GLY A 108 28.92 10.32 -12.34
CA GLY A 108 27.80 9.41 -12.09
C GLY A 108 27.42 9.28 -10.61
N MET A 109 27.77 10.27 -9.77
CA MET A 109 27.43 10.27 -8.36
C MET A 109 25.95 10.67 -8.16
N SER A 110 25.04 9.71 -8.33
CA SER A 110 23.58 9.89 -8.29
C SER A 110 22.98 10.22 -6.90
N GLY A 111 23.78 10.68 -5.94
CA GLY A 111 23.37 10.90 -4.55
C GLY A 111 22.24 11.94 -4.39
N ASP A 112 22.15 12.91 -5.30
CA ASP A 112 21.11 13.94 -5.32
C ASP A 112 19.70 13.38 -5.52
N HIS A 113 19.54 12.27 -6.25
CA HIS A 113 18.23 11.64 -6.46
C HIS A 113 17.75 10.97 -5.17
N THR A 114 18.57 10.10 -4.59
CA THR A 114 18.30 9.46 -3.28
C THR A 114 18.06 10.47 -2.17
N ARG A 115 18.82 11.58 -2.11
CA ARG A 115 18.60 12.62 -1.09
C ARG A 115 17.26 13.33 -1.26
N LYS A 116 16.86 13.65 -2.49
CA LYS A 116 15.55 14.25 -2.78
C LYS A 116 14.42 13.28 -2.40
N GLU A 117 14.58 12.00 -2.73
CA GLU A 117 13.62 10.96 -2.34
C GLU A 117 13.52 10.82 -0.82
N HIS A 118 14.63 10.84 -0.07
CA HIS A 118 14.60 10.81 1.39
C HIS A 118 13.93 12.06 2.00
N CYS A 119 14.17 13.24 1.44
CA CYS A 119 13.47 14.46 1.87
C CYS A 119 11.96 14.39 1.60
N LEU A 120 11.54 13.79 0.48
CA LEU A 120 10.13 13.55 0.18
C LEU A 120 9.55 12.46 1.09
N ALA A 121 10.32 11.42 1.41
CA ALA A 121 9.89 10.34 2.28
C ALA A 121 9.52 10.84 3.68
N ASN A 122 10.24 11.84 4.20
CA ASN A 122 9.91 12.46 5.50
C ASN A 122 8.55 13.18 5.53
N LEU A 123 7.97 13.49 4.37
CA LEU A 123 6.66 14.12 4.25
C LEU A 123 5.54 13.09 4.01
N LEU A 124 5.87 11.80 3.90
CA LEU A 124 4.89 10.74 3.72
C LEU A 124 4.14 10.45 5.03
N PRO A 125 2.85 10.05 4.97
CA PRO A 125 2.14 9.47 6.09
C PRO A 125 2.83 8.21 6.60
N ASP A 126 2.73 7.93 7.91
CA ASP A 126 3.36 6.76 8.54
C ASP A 126 3.18 5.44 7.75
N PRO A 127 1.96 5.07 7.27
CA PRO A 127 1.80 3.81 6.54
C PRO A 127 2.58 3.77 5.22
N LEU A 128 2.64 4.89 4.51
CA LEU A 128 3.37 4.99 3.24
C LEU A 128 4.88 5.06 3.50
N TYR A 129 5.32 5.74 4.56
CA TYR A 129 6.72 5.76 4.95
C TYR A 129 7.24 4.34 5.28
N ILE A 130 6.49 3.58 6.08
CA ILE A 130 6.84 2.19 6.43
C ILE A 130 6.93 1.33 5.16
N LEU A 131 5.96 1.46 4.25
CA LEU A 131 5.98 0.79 2.95
C LEU A 131 7.25 1.14 2.16
N TYR A 132 7.56 2.42 2.00
CA TYR A 132 8.73 2.89 1.25
C TYR A 132 10.03 2.36 1.87
N ALA A 133 10.20 2.51 3.19
CA ALA A 133 11.39 2.06 3.90
C ALA A 133 11.64 0.55 3.73
N ASN A 134 10.59 -0.27 3.89
CA ASN A 134 10.70 -1.71 3.74
C ASN A 134 11.01 -2.14 2.31
N ILE A 135 10.45 -1.48 1.30
CA ILE A 135 10.69 -1.84 -0.10
C ILE A 135 12.08 -1.38 -0.56
N VAL A 136 12.54 -0.20 -0.13
CA VAL A 136 13.92 0.24 -0.39
C VAL A 136 14.92 -0.73 0.23
N ALA A 137 14.66 -1.20 1.46
CA ALA A 137 15.47 -2.22 2.12
C ALA A 137 15.42 -3.58 1.38
N TYR A 138 14.24 -3.99 0.88
CA TYR A 138 14.12 -5.20 0.06
C TYR A 138 14.89 -5.07 -1.26
N LYS A 139 14.78 -3.93 -1.94
CA LYS A 139 15.44 -3.65 -3.21
C LYS A 139 16.96 -3.66 -3.09
N SER A 140 17.52 -3.13 -2.00
CA SER A 140 18.97 -3.09 -1.78
C SER A 140 19.57 -4.48 -1.57
N VAL A 141 18.77 -5.46 -1.12
CA VAL A 141 19.21 -6.83 -0.87
C VAL A 141 19.00 -7.74 -2.09
N PHE A 142 17.87 -7.61 -2.79
CA PHE A 142 17.43 -8.63 -3.75
C PHE A 142 17.68 -8.34 -5.23
N GLU A 143 18.39 -7.25 -5.61
CA GLU A 143 18.73 -6.89 -7.01
C GLU A 143 17.64 -7.21 -8.05
N THR A 144 16.38 -6.94 -7.70
CA THR A 144 15.24 -7.19 -8.58
C THR A 144 15.01 -6.00 -9.51
N ASN A 145 14.44 -6.23 -10.70
CA ASN A 145 13.88 -5.22 -11.62
C ASN A 145 12.65 -4.50 -11.03
N LEU A 146 12.79 -4.02 -9.80
CA LEU A 146 11.80 -3.32 -8.99
C LEU A 146 12.23 -1.87 -8.88
N THR A 147 11.35 -0.95 -9.28
CA THR A 147 11.55 0.49 -9.05
C THR A 147 10.51 1.01 -8.07
N VAL A 148 10.92 1.97 -7.27
CA VAL A 148 10.10 2.64 -6.25
C VAL A 148 10.30 4.12 -6.46
N SER A 149 9.23 4.87 -6.61
CA SER A 149 9.24 6.33 -6.75
C SER A 149 8.15 6.94 -5.88
N ILE A 150 8.45 8.09 -5.29
CA ILE A 150 7.45 8.92 -4.60
C ILE A 150 6.90 9.91 -5.62
N VAL A 151 5.59 9.89 -5.84
CA VAL A 151 4.90 10.73 -6.82
C VAL A 151 4.03 11.73 -6.08
N GLY A 152 4.23 13.02 -6.35
CA GLY A 152 3.45 14.13 -5.79
C GLY A 152 4.29 15.39 -5.66
N ASP A 153 3.63 16.49 -5.28
CA ASP A 153 4.30 17.76 -5.02
C ASP A 153 4.73 17.87 -3.55
N LYS A 154 5.95 18.38 -3.35
CA LYS A 154 6.51 18.61 -2.03
C LYS A 154 5.76 19.73 -1.31
N ASP A 155 5.43 20.80 -2.03
CA ASP A 155 4.85 22.00 -1.43
C ASP A 155 3.41 21.72 -0.96
N ASP A 156 2.63 21.02 -1.78
CA ASP A 156 1.28 20.55 -1.40
C ASP A 156 1.32 19.63 -0.18
N ALA A 157 2.32 18.74 -0.09
CA ALA A 157 2.47 17.83 1.05
C ALA A 157 2.82 18.57 2.35
N THR A 158 3.67 19.59 2.29
CA THR A 158 3.99 20.42 3.46
C THR A 158 2.77 21.18 3.97
N GLN A 159 2.02 21.83 3.07
CA GLN A 159 0.81 22.56 3.42
C GLN A 159 -0.27 21.63 3.97
N PHE A 160 -0.39 20.43 3.41
CA PHE A 160 -1.34 19.43 3.87
C PHE A 160 -1.03 18.94 5.30
N ASN A 161 0.25 18.67 5.61
CA ASN A 161 0.67 18.26 6.94
C ASN A 161 0.46 19.37 7.98
N GLU A 162 0.82 20.62 7.65
CA GLU A 162 0.55 21.79 8.50
C GLU A 162 -0.96 21.96 8.75
N ALA A 163 -1.80 21.81 7.73
CA ALA A 163 -3.25 21.89 7.87
C ALA A 163 -3.82 20.75 8.73
N GLN A 164 -3.28 19.52 8.63
CA GLN A 164 -3.69 18.39 9.47
C GLN A 164 -3.26 18.58 10.93
N GLU A 165 -2.06 19.12 11.18
CA GLU A 165 -1.59 19.43 12.54
C GLU A 165 -2.48 20.49 13.20
N VAL A 166 -2.80 21.57 12.49
CA VAL A 166 -3.70 22.61 12.98
C VAL A 166 -5.10 22.04 13.25
N ALA A 167 -5.63 21.21 12.35
CA ALA A 167 -6.94 20.57 12.56
C ALA A 167 -6.95 19.60 13.74
N ASN A 168 -5.86 18.87 13.99
CA ASN A 168 -5.75 17.98 15.14
C ASN A 168 -5.66 18.75 16.46
N CYS A 169 -4.93 19.88 16.50
CA CYS A 169 -4.86 20.75 17.67
C CYS A 169 -6.22 21.39 18.00
N LEU A 170 -7.06 21.68 17.00
CA LEU A 170 -8.40 22.25 17.20
C LEU A 170 -9.44 21.22 17.67
N ASN A 171 -9.21 19.92 17.44
CA ASN A 171 -10.16 18.86 17.86
C ASN A 171 -9.96 18.41 19.32
N GLU A 172 -8.93 18.88 20.03
CA GLU A 172 -8.72 18.55 21.45
C GLU A 172 -9.48 19.50 22.41
N ASP A 173 -10.01 20.63 21.93
CA ASP A 173 -10.67 21.65 22.77
C ASP A 173 -12.20 21.76 22.58
N ASP A 174 -12.80 20.92 21.72
CA ASP A 174 -14.25 20.97 21.45
C ASP A 174 -15.04 20.12 22.47
N SER A 175 -15.01 20.58 23.72
CA SER A 175 -16.07 20.31 24.69
C SER A 175 -17.01 21.51 24.73
N GLU A 176 -17.74 21.79 23.65
CA GLU A 176 -18.83 22.79 23.70
C GLU A 176 -20.22 22.15 23.78
N PRO A 177 -21.10 22.68 24.67
CA PRO A 177 -22.42 22.15 24.94
C PRO A 177 -23.44 22.59 23.89
N GLU A 178 -24.42 21.75 23.62
CA GLU A 178 -25.60 22.06 22.81
C GLU A 178 -26.28 23.36 23.30
N SER A 179 -26.38 24.35 22.40
CA SER A 179 -27.35 25.42 22.51
C SER A 179 -28.14 25.52 21.22
N GLU A 180 -29.31 24.89 21.25
CA GLU A 180 -30.45 25.17 20.37
C GLU A 180 -30.78 26.66 20.42
N LEU A 181 -30.96 27.34 19.29
CA LEU A 181 -31.83 28.51 19.14
C LEU A 181 -32.06 28.78 17.61
N PRO A 182 -33.17 29.45 17.23
CA PRO A 182 -34.08 28.99 16.20
C PRO A 182 -34.08 29.83 14.91
N GLU A 183 -34.65 29.26 13.85
CA GLU A 183 -34.93 29.89 12.57
C GLU A 183 -35.78 31.15 12.71
N VAL A 184 -35.30 32.27 12.16
CA VAL A 184 -36.16 33.41 11.79
C VAL A 184 -35.80 33.84 10.37
N GLU A 185 -36.73 33.60 9.46
CA GLU A 185 -36.80 34.21 8.14
C GLU A 185 -37.06 35.71 8.28
N GLU A 186 -36.21 36.56 7.69
CA GLU A 186 -36.67 37.85 7.16
C GLU A 186 -36.11 38.08 5.75
N VAL A 187 -37.06 38.10 4.82
CA VAL A 187 -36.94 38.50 3.43
C VAL A 187 -36.87 40.04 3.39
N VAL A 188 -36.05 40.63 2.51
CA VAL A 188 -36.41 41.75 1.58
C VAL A 188 -35.16 42.41 0.94
N GLU A 189 -35.08 42.21 -0.39
CA GLU A 189 -34.71 43.15 -1.47
C GLU A 189 -33.27 43.65 -1.73
N VAL A 190 -32.61 42.90 -2.63
CA VAL A 190 -32.08 43.32 -3.95
C VAL A 190 -31.49 44.74 -4.12
N LYS A 191 -30.17 44.82 -4.31
CA LYS A 191 -29.57 45.58 -5.43
C LYS A 191 -28.40 44.83 -6.09
N LYS A 192 -28.66 44.41 -7.34
CA LYS A 192 -27.74 43.73 -8.27
C LYS A 192 -26.50 44.56 -8.60
N ARG A 193 -25.32 43.91 -8.70
CA ARG A 193 -24.36 44.13 -9.81
C ARG A 193 -23.30 43.01 -9.95
N ARG A 194 -23.41 42.30 -11.08
CA ARG A 194 -22.37 41.67 -11.94
C ARG A 194 -21.86 40.23 -11.65
N HIS A 195 -22.51 39.29 -12.34
CA HIS A 195 -21.97 38.11 -13.05
C HIS A 195 -20.55 37.59 -12.69
N ARG A 196 -20.50 36.38 -12.10
CA ARG A 196 -19.59 35.30 -12.54
C ARG A 196 -20.12 33.91 -12.14
N LYS A 197 -20.52 33.17 -13.17
CA LYS A 197 -20.62 31.70 -13.32
C LYS A 197 -21.37 30.89 -12.25
N SER A 198 -22.50 30.33 -12.69
CA SER A 198 -23.14 29.09 -12.22
C SER A 198 -22.32 28.27 -11.22
N ALA A 199 -22.60 28.45 -9.93
CA ALA A 199 -22.40 27.39 -8.96
C ALA A 199 -23.41 26.30 -9.32
N GLN A 200 -22.95 25.24 -9.98
CA GLN A 200 -23.67 23.98 -9.98
C GLN A 200 -24.02 23.68 -8.51
N GLN A 201 -25.31 23.46 -8.24
CA GLN A 201 -25.74 22.88 -6.97
C GLN A 201 -25.03 21.52 -6.87
N VAL A 202 -23.87 21.49 -6.22
CA VAL A 202 -23.20 20.24 -5.88
C VAL A 202 -24.02 19.65 -4.75
N ASP A 203 -24.49 18.43 -4.95
CA ASP A 203 -25.33 17.73 -3.98
C ASP A 203 -24.60 17.72 -2.62
N PRO A 204 -25.23 18.08 -1.49
CA PRO A 204 -24.57 18.10 -0.18
C PRO A 204 -23.92 16.74 0.18
N LEU A 205 -24.44 15.65 -0.40
CA LEU A 205 -23.89 14.30 -0.31
C LEU A 205 -22.57 14.15 -1.08
N GLU A 206 -22.41 14.78 -2.25
CA GLU A 206 -21.17 14.78 -3.02
C GLU A 206 -20.08 15.59 -2.34
N GLU A 207 -20.41 16.72 -1.70
CA GLU A 207 -19.44 17.48 -0.92
C GLU A 207 -18.97 16.69 0.31
N LYS A 208 -19.89 16.03 1.01
CA LYS A 208 -19.55 15.13 2.13
C LYS A 208 -18.70 13.95 1.66
N LYS A 209 -19.00 13.36 0.51
CA LYS A 209 -18.20 12.31 -0.13
C LYS A 209 -16.79 12.82 -0.43
N LYS A 210 -16.64 14.00 -1.05
CA LYS A 210 -15.32 14.59 -1.35
C LYS A 210 -14.50 14.85 -0.09
N ARG A 211 -15.11 15.33 0.99
CA ARG A 211 -14.41 15.52 2.28
C ARG A 211 -13.96 14.20 2.91
N LEU A 212 -14.75 13.12 2.77
CA LEU A 212 -14.36 11.80 3.25
C LEU A 212 -13.24 11.17 2.40
N LEU A 213 -13.25 11.45 1.11
CA LEU A 213 -12.28 10.98 0.12
C LEU A 213 -11.03 11.88 0.04
N GLU A 214 -10.69 12.58 1.11
CA GLU A 214 -9.48 13.40 1.17
C GLU A 214 -8.23 12.49 1.13
N VAL A 215 -7.50 12.59 0.01
CA VAL A 215 -6.30 11.81 -0.28
C VAL A 215 -5.07 12.62 0.07
N HIS A 216 -4.07 11.96 0.64
CA HIS A 216 -2.76 12.55 0.84
C HIS A 216 -2.10 12.88 -0.52
N PRO A 217 -1.52 14.09 -0.71
CA PRO A 217 -0.98 14.54 -2.00
C PRO A 217 0.19 13.67 -2.51
N LEU A 218 0.99 13.09 -1.60
CA LEU A 218 2.04 12.14 -1.96
C LEU A 218 1.51 10.71 -2.05
N LYS A 219 1.96 10.01 -3.10
CA LYS A 219 1.66 8.60 -3.41
C LYS A 219 2.96 7.84 -3.62
N ILE A 220 2.92 6.53 -3.45
CA ILE A 220 4.05 5.65 -3.78
C ILE A 220 3.71 4.87 -5.03
N GLU A 221 4.58 4.96 -6.02
CA GLU A 221 4.53 4.15 -7.24
C GLU A 221 5.58 3.03 -7.15
N LEU A 222 5.13 1.79 -7.25
CA LEU A 222 5.97 0.60 -7.35
C LEU A 222 5.85 0.03 -8.77
N SER A 223 6.96 -0.17 -9.46
CA SER A 223 6.93 -0.79 -10.78
C SER A 223 7.69 -2.11 -10.82
N PHE A 224 7.09 -3.12 -11.45
CA PHE A 224 7.67 -4.42 -11.72
C PHE A 224 7.85 -4.58 -13.23
N ALA A 225 9.09 -4.79 -13.67
CA ALA A 225 9.37 -5.11 -15.07
C ALA A 225 9.73 -6.60 -15.22
N ILE A 226 9.07 -7.28 -16.16
CA ILE A 226 9.47 -8.60 -16.64
C ILE A 226 10.26 -8.42 -17.93
N ASP A 227 11.37 -9.15 -18.07
CA ASP A 227 12.16 -9.17 -19.29
C ASP A 227 11.28 -9.67 -20.46
N GLU A 228 11.16 -8.84 -21.49
CA GLU A 228 10.27 -9.08 -22.65
C GLU A 228 8.77 -9.30 -22.30
N GLY A 229 8.31 -8.75 -21.18
CA GLY A 229 6.94 -8.88 -20.67
C GLY A 229 6.24 -7.55 -20.34
N PRO A 230 5.04 -7.62 -19.77
CA PRO A 230 4.31 -6.43 -19.31
C PRO A 230 4.99 -5.77 -18.11
N LYS A 231 4.81 -4.44 -18.01
CA LYS A 231 5.24 -3.66 -16.83
C LYS A 231 4.03 -3.40 -15.94
N LEU A 232 4.11 -3.77 -14.67
CA LEU A 232 3.05 -3.55 -13.69
C LEU A 232 3.43 -2.37 -12.81
N SER A 233 2.63 -1.30 -12.82
CA SER A 233 2.79 -0.14 -11.92
C SER A 233 1.67 -0.12 -10.89
N LEU A 234 2.03 -0.06 -9.61
CA LEU A 234 1.14 -0.03 -8.46
C LEU A 234 1.23 1.31 -7.75
N ASN A 235 0.13 2.03 -7.68
CA ASN A 235 0.02 3.33 -7.03
C ASN A 235 -0.70 3.19 -5.70
N PHE A 236 0.04 3.39 -4.61
CA PHE A 236 -0.47 3.40 -3.24
C PHE A 236 -0.88 4.82 -2.86
N SER A 237 -2.15 5.00 -2.51
CA SER A 237 -2.71 6.27 -2.05
C SER A 237 -3.24 6.12 -0.63
N TYR A 238 -3.02 7.11 0.23
CA TYR A 238 -3.51 7.09 1.61
C TYR A 238 -4.68 8.06 1.80
N TYR A 239 -5.80 7.56 2.33
CA TYR A 239 -6.98 8.34 2.67
C TYR A 239 -6.98 8.64 4.16
N THR A 240 -6.78 9.90 4.54
CA THR A 240 -6.53 10.28 5.93
C THR A 240 -7.75 10.11 6.82
N LYS A 241 -8.94 10.48 6.34
CA LYS A 241 -10.21 10.34 7.07
C LYS A 241 -10.66 8.89 7.21
N LEU A 242 -10.41 8.09 6.17
CA LEU A 242 -10.75 6.67 6.16
C LEU A 242 -9.68 5.79 6.85
N LYS A 243 -8.48 6.34 7.06
CA LYS A 243 -7.29 5.65 7.62
C LYS A 243 -7.01 4.33 6.91
N LEU A 244 -7.05 4.37 5.58
CA LEU A 244 -6.83 3.21 4.73
C LEU A 244 -5.96 3.56 3.53
N VAL A 245 -5.19 2.57 3.09
CA VAL A 245 -4.40 2.63 1.86
C VAL A 245 -5.18 1.98 0.72
N THR A 246 -5.28 2.63 -0.43
CA THR A 246 -5.81 1.99 -1.65
C THR A 246 -4.69 1.76 -2.66
N VAL A 247 -4.90 0.77 -3.53
CA VAL A 247 -3.97 0.40 -4.59
C VAL A 247 -4.67 0.48 -5.93
N ASN A 248 -4.08 1.27 -6.83
CA ASN A 248 -4.44 1.30 -8.25
C ASN A 248 -3.33 0.64 -9.06
N ALA A 249 -3.68 -0.37 -9.84
CA ALA A 249 -2.76 -1.09 -10.70
C ALA A 249 -2.96 -0.70 -12.16
N ASN A 250 -1.88 -0.28 -12.80
CA ASN A 250 -1.80 -0.12 -14.24
C ASN A 250 -0.84 -1.14 -14.83
N VAL A 251 -1.17 -1.69 -16.00
CA VAL A 251 -0.36 -2.69 -16.68
C VAL A 251 -0.10 -2.24 -18.10
N ASP A 252 1.16 -1.92 -18.38
CA ASP A 252 1.61 -1.61 -19.72
C ASP A 252 1.85 -2.92 -20.47
N VAL A 253 0.85 -3.30 -21.25
CA VAL A 253 0.88 -4.50 -22.08
C VAL A 253 1.72 -4.23 -23.34
N PRO A 254 2.72 -5.07 -23.67
CA PRO A 254 3.51 -4.91 -24.88
C PRO A 254 2.64 -5.05 -26.13
N SER A 255 2.97 -4.30 -27.19
CA SER A 255 2.24 -4.30 -28.48
C SER A 255 2.13 -5.67 -29.17
N LYS A 256 2.91 -6.67 -28.74
CA LYS A 256 2.85 -8.05 -29.24
C LYS A 256 1.61 -8.81 -28.75
N ILE A 257 0.99 -8.40 -27.64
CA ILE A 257 -0.21 -9.05 -27.07
C ILE A 257 -1.43 -8.25 -27.51
N THR A 258 -2.17 -8.78 -28.49
CA THR A 258 -3.34 -8.12 -29.09
C THR A 258 -4.68 -8.79 -28.78
N ALA A 259 -4.64 -9.97 -28.14
CA ALA A 259 -5.82 -10.75 -27.80
C ALA A 259 -6.63 -10.10 -26.68
N ASN A 260 -7.95 -10.05 -26.85
CA ASN A 260 -8.87 -9.44 -25.86
C ASN A 260 -8.88 -10.24 -24.55
N THR A 261 -8.90 -11.57 -24.63
CA THR A 261 -8.80 -12.47 -23.47
C THR A 261 -7.47 -12.31 -22.72
N ALA A 262 -6.38 -12.04 -23.45
CA ALA A 262 -5.08 -11.80 -22.86
C ALA A 262 -5.03 -10.45 -22.10
N GLY A 263 -5.68 -9.42 -22.64
CA GLY A 263 -5.82 -8.12 -21.97
C GLY A 263 -6.63 -8.21 -20.67
N GLU A 264 -7.72 -8.97 -20.67
CA GLU A 264 -8.54 -9.22 -19.48
C GLU A 264 -7.75 -9.87 -18.34
N ILE A 265 -6.92 -10.87 -18.65
CA ILE A 265 -6.08 -11.56 -17.67
C ILE A 265 -4.97 -10.67 -17.11
N LEU A 266 -4.46 -9.76 -17.93
CA LEU A 266 -3.42 -8.80 -17.55
C LEU A 266 -3.99 -7.53 -16.91
N ALA A 267 -5.30 -7.42 -16.71
CA ALA A 267 -5.89 -6.29 -16.01
C ALA A 267 -5.39 -6.24 -14.55
N GLY A 268 -5.06 -5.04 -14.07
CA GLY A 268 -4.44 -4.84 -12.75
C GLY A 268 -5.24 -5.45 -11.59
N HIS A 269 -6.56 -5.38 -11.63
CA HIS A 269 -7.44 -5.97 -10.61
C HIS A 269 -7.40 -7.51 -10.61
N ASN A 270 -7.28 -8.16 -11.76
CA ASN A 270 -7.17 -9.63 -11.88
C ASN A 270 -5.81 -10.17 -11.45
N ILE A 271 -4.78 -9.32 -11.46
CA ILE A 271 -3.45 -9.67 -10.95
C ILE A 271 -3.42 -9.55 -9.42
N LEU A 272 -4.03 -8.51 -8.85
CA LEU A 272 -3.92 -8.19 -7.42
C LEU A 272 -5.02 -8.78 -6.54
N SER A 273 -6.16 -9.17 -7.12
CA SER A 273 -7.23 -9.85 -6.37
C SER A 273 -6.78 -11.20 -5.86
N GLU A 274 -7.25 -11.57 -4.67
CA GLU A 274 -7.03 -12.88 -4.03
C GLU A 274 -5.53 -13.24 -3.94
N LEU A 275 -4.67 -12.26 -3.66
CA LEU A 275 -3.26 -12.52 -3.29
C LEU A 275 -3.18 -13.21 -1.92
N VAL A 276 -4.08 -12.83 -1.02
CA VAL A 276 -4.38 -13.49 0.26
C VAL A 276 -5.80 -14.07 0.16
N GLU A 277 -6.07 -15.13 0.91
CA GLU A 277 -7.35 -15.85 0.89
C GLU A 277 -8.53 -14.89 1.02
N ASN A 278 -9.46 -14.96 0.07
CA ASN A 278 -10.70 -14.19 0.00
C ASN A 278 -10.53 -12.64 -0.02
N ASP A 279 -9.34 -12.13 -0.32
CA ASP A 279 -9.08 -10.67 -0.39
C ASP A 279 -9.34 -10.11 -1.80
N THR A 280 -10.57 -9.69 -2.06
CA THR A 280 -10.96 -9.07 -3.34
C THR A 280 -10.65 -7.57 -3.41
N GLY A 281 -10.37 -6.92 -2.27
CA GLY A 281 -10.17 -5.46 -2.17
C GLY A 281 -11.43 -4.61 -2.39
N MET A 282 -12.61 -5.25 -2.49
CA MET A 282 -13.91 -4.60 -2.72
C MET A 282 -14.62 -4.21 -1.41
N GLU A 283 -14.10 -4.65 -0.28
CA GLU A 283 -14.58 -4.33 1.06
C GLU A 283 -13.49 -3.56 1.82
N SER A 284 -13.90 -2.69 2.75
CA SER A 284 -12.93 -1.98 3.58
C SER A 284 -12.41 -2.89 4.69
N PRO A 285 -11.08 -3.08 4.84
CA PRO A 285 -10.51 -3.81 5.96
C PRO A 285 -10.71 -3.13 7.32
N ASN A 286 -11.05 -1.84 7.34
CA ASN A 286 -11.27 -1.08 8.56
C ASN A 286 -12.74 -1.19 9.01
N PRO A 287 -13.04 -1.77 10.19
CA PRO A 287 -14.42 -1.85 10.71
C PRO A 287 -15.10 -0.48 10.88
N SER A 288 -14.30 0.56 11.14
CA SER A 288 -14.79 1.94 11.32
C SER A 288 -15.41 2.50 10.04
N THR A 289 -14.94 2.08 8.87
CA THR A 289 -15.46 2.54 7.58
C THR A 289 -16.93 2.17 7.42
N GLY A 290 -17.36 1.00 7.89
CA GLY A 290 -18.77 0.60 7.83
C GLY A 290 -19.68 1.54 8.62
N TYR A 291 -19.25 1.98 9.80
CA TYR A 291 -19.99 2.96 10.61
C TYR A 291 -19.98 4.37 9.99
N LEU A 292 -18.85 4.80 9.42
CA LEU A 292 -18.73 6.07 8.72
C LEU A 292 -19.63 6.15 7.49
N LEU A 293 -19.67 5.08 6.68
CA LEU A 293 -20.53 5.00 5.50
C LEU A 293 -22.01 5.01 5.87
N LYS A 294 -22.39 4.30 6.95
CA LYS A 294 -23.75 4.35 7.50
C LYS A 294 -24.11 5.74 8.00
N LYS A 295 -23.22 6.43 8.73
CA LYS A 295 -23.43 7.80 9.21
C LYS A 295 -23.65 8.79 8.06
N MET A 296 -23.01 8.56 6.91
CA MET A 296 -23.08 9.44 5.74
C MET A 296 -24.10 8.99 4.68
N ASN A 297 -24.84 7.90 4.90
CA ASN A 297 -25.75 7.30 3.91
C ASN A 297 -25.11 6.98 2.54
N LEU A 298 -23.81 6.65 2.51
CA LEU A 298 -23.04 6.42 1.27
C LEU A 298 -23.14 4.98 0.71
N GLY A 299 -23.99 4.13 1.29
CA GLY A 299 -24.18 2.75 0.84
C GLY A 299 -22.96 1.84 1.09
N LEU A 300 -22.74 0.88 0.20
CA LEU A 300 -21.64 -0.09 0.29
C LEU A 300 -20.32 0.49 -0.25
N PHE A 301 -19.20 0.07 0.36
CA PHE A 301 -17.86 0.52 -0.03
C PHE A 301 -17.52 0.24 -1.51
N GLN A 302 -18.08 -0.82 -2.09
CA GLN A 302 -17.90 -1.22 -3.48
C GLN A 302 -18.17 -0.10 -4.50
N ILE A 303 -19.10 0.81 -4.17
CA ILE A 303 -19.48 1.94 -5.02
C ILE A 303 -18.35 2.98 -5.11
N LEU A 304 -17.50 3.05 -4.09
CA LEU A 304 -16.39 3.99 -4.02
C LEU A 304 -15.15 3.48 -4.75
N VAL A 305 -14.98 2.16 -4.89
CA VAL A 305 -13.78 1.51 -5.47
C VAL A 305 -13.36 2.08 -6.82
N PRO A 306 -14.25 2.40 -7.78
CA PRO A 306 -13.84 3.01 -9.05
C PRO A 306 -13.17 4.38 -8.89
N ASP A 307 -13.58 5.16 -7.87
CA ASP A 307 -13.03 6.50 -7.61
C ASP A 307 -11.73 6.43 -6.80
N ILE A 308 -11.66 5.50 -5.83
CA ILE A 308 -10.58 5.48 -4.83
C ILE A 308 -9.50 4.43 -5.07
N GLY A 309 -9.84 3.36 -5.82
CA GLY A 309 -9.04 2.16 -5.94
C GLY A 309 -9.46 1.02 -5.02
N TYR A 310 -8.72 -0.09 -5.09
CA TYR A 310 -9.01 -1.28 -4.30
C TYR A 310 -8.34 -1.18 -2.92
N ALA A 311 -9.07 -1.55 -1.87
CA ALA A 311 -8.58 -1.54 -0.49
C ALA A 311 -8.25 -2.96 -0.03
N TYR A 312 -7.16 -3.52 -0.52
CA TYR A 312 -6.76 -4.88 -0.17
C TYR A 312 -6.30 -4.99 1.29
N GLY A 313 -6.66 -6.07 1.96
CA GLY A 313 -6.14 -6.41 3.29
C GLY A 313 -4.63 -6.62 3.28
N TRP A 314 -4.09 -7.27 2.23
CA TRP A 314 -2.63 -7.41 2.09
C TRP A 314 -1.93 -6.05 1.97
N ALA A 315 -2.52 -5.06 1.28
CA ALA A 315 -1.92 -3.74 1.13
C ALA A 315 -1.79 -3.02 2.48
N GLN A 316 -2.80 -3.13 3.34
CA GLN A 316 -2.73 -2.60 4.71
C GLN A 316 -1.62 -3.28 5.51
N SER A 317 -1.51 -4.61 5.38
CA SER A 317 -0.53 -5.41 6.11
C SER A 317 0.93 -5.07 5.76
N VAL A 318 1.20 -4.76 4.49
CA VAL A 318 2.51 -4.34 3.96
C VAL A 318 2.85 -2.91 4.41
N CYS A 319 1.85 -2.04 4.54
CA CYS A 319 1.98 -0.71 5.14
C CYS A 319 2.03 -0.71 6.68
N GLY A 320 2.03 -1.89 7.31
CA GLY A 320 2.11 -2.05 8.76
C GLY A 320 0.82 -1.76 9.53
N ILE A 321 -0.31 -1.52 8.83
CA ILE A 321 -1.62 -1.25 9.46
C ILE A 321 -2.24 -2.57 9.94
N ASN A 322 -2.59 -2.63 11.21
CA ASN A 322 -3.34 -3.74 11.79
C ASN A 322 -4.56 -3.20 12.55
N PHE A 323 -5.77 -3.51 12.06
CA PHE A 323 -7.03 -3.02 12.64
C PHE A 323 -7.44 -3.73 13.93
N LEU A 324 -6.84 -4.88 14.25
CA LEU A 324 -7.19 -5.72 15.42
C LEU A 324 -6.16 -5.65 16.55
N SER A 325 -4.97 -5.09 16.32
CA SER A 325 -3.90 -4.99 17.31
C SER A 325 -3.89 -3.63 18.00
N PRO A 326 -3.63 -3.56 19.33
CA PRO A 326 -3.51 -2.28 20.04
C PRO A 326 -2.32 -1.43 19.57
N LYS A 327 -1.32 -2.03 18.89
CA LYS A 327 -0.27 -1.29 18.18
C LYS A 327 -0.73 -1.03 16.74
N LYS A 328 -1.09 0.24 16.46
CA LYS A 328 -1.60 0.70 15.16
C LYS A 328 -0.63 0.44 13.99
N TYR A 329 0.68 0.40 14.26
CA TYR A 329 1.74 0.14 13.28
C TYR A 329 2.74 -0.91 13.80
N CYS A 330 3.11 -1.87 12.96
CA CYS A 330 4.08 -2.92 13.32
C CYS A 330 5.10 -3.20 12.20
N ASP A 331 6.30 -2.64 12.34
CA ASP A 331 7.40 -2.78 11.36
C ASP A 331 7.77 -4.25 11.07
N LYS A 332 7.79 -5.09 12.11
CA LYS A 332 8.13 -6.52 11.97
C LYS A 332 7.10 -7.29 11.13
N LEU A 333 5.82 -6.96 11.30
CA LEU A 333 4.73 -7.55 10.52
C LEU A 333 4.85 -7.13 9.05
N SER A 334 5.10 -5.83 8.81
CA SER A 334 5.29 -5.33 7.45
C SER A 334 6.48 -5.95 6.73
N GLN A 335 7.63 -6.15 7.38
CA GLN A 335 8.83 -6.71 6.73
C GLN A 335 8.60 -8.12 6.17
N GLN A 336 7.98 -9.00 6.96
CA GLN A 336 7.68 -10.37 6.52
C GLN A 336 6.61 -10.38 5.42
N ASN A 337 5.59 -9.54 5.55
CA ASN A 337 4.52 -9.44 4.57
C ASN A 337 5.00 -8.82 3.25
N VAL A 338 5.88 -7.82 3.29
CA VAL A 338 6.48 -7.19 2.10
C VAL A 338 7.20 -8.25 1.26
N GLU A 339 8.09 -9.04 1.87
CA GLU A 339 8.82 -10.08 1.15
C GLU A 339 7.87 -11.13 0.54
N MET A 340 6.91 -11.63 1.33
CA MET A 340 5.95 -12.63 0.87
C MET A 340 5.10 -12.10 -0.30
N ILE A 341 4.51 -10.91 -0.14
CA ILE A 341 3.62 -10.31 -1.14
C ILE A 341 4.37 -9.94 -2.41
N LEU A 342 5.57 -9.35 -2.31
CA LEU A 342 6.38 -9.02 -3.50
C LEU A 342 6.75 -10.28 -4.29
N LYS A 343 7.08 -11.39 -3.61
CA LYS A 343 7.34 -12.69 -4.26
C LYS A 343 6.08 -13.25 -4.93
N VAL A 344 4.93 -13.18 -4.26
CA VAL A 344 3.65 -13.65 -4.81
C VAL A 344 3.23 -12.81 -6.03
N ILE A 345 3.30 -11.48 -5.95
CA ILE A 345 2.99 -10.57 -7.07
C ILE A 345 3.89 -10.89 -8.27
N ARG A 346 5.21 -11.03 -8.05
CA ARG A 346 6.14 -11.36 -9.13
C ARG A 346 5.82 -12.72 -9.76
N LYS A 347 5.63 -13.76 -8.95
CA LYS A 347 5.27 -15.10 -9.43
C LYS A 347 3.96 -15.06 -10.21
N ARG A 348 2.97 -14.32 -9.72
CA ARG A 348 1.66 -14.18 -10.36
C ARG A 348 1.74 -13.41 -11.68
N LEU A 349 2.50 -12.32 -11.74
CA LEU A 349 2.69 -11.56 -12.98
C LEU A 349 3.34 -12.42 -14.07
N ILE A 350 4.34 -13.25 -13.71
CA ILE A 350 4.96 -14.21 -14.64
C ILE A 350 3.94 -15.23 -15.13
N ASN A 351 3.18 -15.85 -14.21
CA ASN A 351 2.17 -16.86 -14.57
C ASN A 351 1.05 -16.28 -15.43
N ARG A 352 0.58 -15.07 -15.12
CA ARG A 352 -0.43 -14.34 -15.91
C ARG A 352 0.11 -13.96 -17.29
N THR A 353 1.39 -13.62 -17.40
CA THR A 353 2.05 -13.37 -18.70
C THR A 353 2.11 -14.64 -19.55
N HIS A 354 2.43 -15.79 -18.96
CA HIS A 354 2.39 -17.07 -19.68
C HIS A 354 0.96 -17.44 -20.09
N LEU A 355 -0.02 -17.26 -19.20
CA LEU A 355 -1.43 -17.49 -19.49
C LEU A 355 -1.92 -16.58 -20.62
N ALA A 356 -1.56 -15.29 -20.60
CA ALA A 356 -1.89 -14.33 -21.65
C ALA A 356 -1.33 -14.76 -23.02
N LYS A 357 -0.09 -15.26 -23.08
CA LYS A 357 0.50 -15.82 -24.31
C LYS A 357 -0.27 -17.05 -24.79
N GLN A 358 -0.69 -17.94 -23.89
CA GLN A 358 -1.51 -19.09 -24.23
C GLN A 358 -2.89 -18.68 -24.77
N MET A 359 -3.53 -17.70 -24.13
CA MET A 359 -4.84 -17.19 -24.56
C MET A 359 -4.80 -16.56 -25.94
N GLN A 360 -3.73 -15.82 -26.24
CA GLN A 360 -3.51 -15.27 -27.57
C GLN A 360 -3.40 -16.36 -28.64
N GLN A 361 -2.72 -17.47 -28.34
CA GLN A 361 -2.65 -18.62 -29.24
C GLN A 361 -4.03 -19.30 -29.39
N LEU A 362 -4.78 -19.43 -28.30
CA LEU A 362 -6.12 -20.02 -28.30
C LEU A 362 -7.13 -19.20 -29.11
N GLU A 363 -7.09 -17.87 -29.04
CA GLU A 363 -7.91 -16.99 -29.90
C GLU A 363 -7.57 -17.15 -31.39
N GLN A 364 -6.31 -17.49 -31.70
CA GLN A 364 -5.87 -17.82 -33.06
C GLN A 364 -6.24 -19.26 -33.46
N ASN A 365 -6.99 -19.98 -32.63
CA ASN A 365 -7.32 -21.41 -32.77
C ASN A 365 -6.10 -22.35 -32.80
N ILE A 366 -4.99 -21.91 -32.21
CA ILE A 366 -3.76 -22.67 -32.09
C ILE A 366 -3.66 -23.21 -30.65
N LEU A 367 -3.46 -24.52 -30.52
CA LEU A 367 -3.18 -25.13 -29.23
C LEU A 367 -1.79 -24.70 -28.74
N PRO A 368 -1.67 -24.15 -27.52
CA PRO A 368 -0.38 -23.76 -27.00
C PRO A 368 0.56 -24.97 -26.81
N PRO A 369 1.88 -24.78 -26.98
CA PRO A 369 2.86 -25.83 -26.76
C PRO A 369 2.98 -26.15 -25.26
N VAL A 370 3.22 -27.42 -24.96
CA VAL A 370 3.48 -27.92 -23.60
C VAL A 370 4.94 -28.39 -23.54
N PRO A 371 5.68 -28.17 -22.43
CA PRO A 371 7.04 -28.65 -22.28
C PRO A 371 7.16 -30.18 -22.46
N GLU A 372 8.27 -30.65 -23.05
CA GLU A 372 8.49 -32.08 -23.36
C GLU A 372 8.54 -32.99 -22.12
N ASP A 373 8.85 -32.40 -20.96
CA ASP A 373 8.88 -33.06 -19.65
C ASP A 373 7.50 -33.50 -19.16
N VAL A 374 6.42 -32.96 -19.73
CA VAL A 374 5.04 -33.25 -19.33
C VAL A 374 4.49 -34.39 -20.16
N GLU A 375 3.91 -35.40 -19.51
CA GLU A 375 3.19 -36.48 -20.20
C GLU A 375 1.88 -35.97 -20.81
N THR A 376 1.94 -35.59 -22.09
CA THR A 376 0.74 -35.28 -22.88
C THR A 376 0.63 -36.17 -24.13
N PRO A 377 -0.60 -36.45 -24.61
CA PRO A 377 -0.79 -37.33 -25.76
C PRO A 377 -0.38 -36.62 -27.05
N THR A 378 0.49 -37.21 -27.86
CA THR A 378 1.01 -36.56 -29.09
C THR A 378 0.13 -36.77 -30.32
N THR A 379 -0.74 -37.79 -30.30
CA THR A 379 -1.59 -38.19 -31.43
C THR A 379 -2.98 -37.55 -31.29
N ARG A 380 -3.23 -36.42 -31.96
CA ARG A 380 -4.53 -35.70 -31.90
C ARG A 380 -5.02 -35.31 -33.28
N ILE A 381 -6.33 -35.36 -33.45
CA ILE A 381 -7.04 -35.00 -34.69
C ILE A 381 -8.02 -33.86 -34.42
N SER A 382 -8.67 -33.83 -33.25
CA SER A 382 -9.59 -32.74 -32.90
C SER A 382 -8.89 -31.39 -32.81
N THR A 383 -9.56 -30.36 -33.34
CA THR A 383 -9.04 -28.99 -33.38
C THR A 383 -9.92 -28.05 -32.56
N ILE A 384 -9.31 -26.98 -32.04
CA ILE A 384 -10.05 -25.88 -31.44
C ILE A 384 -10.72 -25.11 -32.57
N GLY A 385 -12.04 -25.02 -32.51
CA GLY A 385 -12.83 -24.23 -33.46
C GLY A 385 -13.02 -22.78 -33.02
N GLN A 386 -13.17 -22.54 -31.71
CA GLN A 386 -13.36 -21.19 -31.18
C GLN A 386 -13.00 -21.12 -29.70
N TRP A 387 -12.32 -20.03 -29.31
CA TRP A 387 -12.09 -19.63 -27.92
C TRP A 387 -12.64 -18.22 -27.68
N SER A 388 -13.42 -18.02 -26.62
CA SER A 388 -13.98 -16.70 -26.28
C SER A 388 -14.19 -16.49 -24.79
N SER A 389 -14.00 -15.27 -24.31
CA SER A 389 -14.40 -14.86 -22.95
C SER A 389 -15.93 -14.95 -22.79
N THR A 390 -16.38 -15.33 -21.59
CA THR A 390 -17.80 -15.49 -21.22
C THR A 390 -18.02 -14.84 -19.84
N THR A 391 -19.26 -14.53 -19.49
CA THR A 391 -19.60 -13.97 -18.18
C THR A 391 -20.13 -15.05 -17.22
N PHE A 392 -20.04 -14.80 -15.91
CA PHE A 392 -20.67 -15.64 -14.89
C PHE A 392 -22.17 -15.85 -15.16
N GLN A 393 -22.88 -14.83 -15.63
CA GLN A 393 -24.30 -14.94 -15.97
C GLN A 393 -24.57 -15.98 -17.05
N ASN A 394 -23.77 -15.99 -18.13
CA ASN A 394 -23.89 -16.97 -19.20
C ASN A 394 -23.51 -18.38 -18.72
N PHE A 395 -22.54 -18.48 -17.81
CA PHE A 395 -22.19 -19.75 -17.17
C PHE A 395 -23.36 -20.29 -16.33
N CYS A 396 -24.06 -19.44 -15.57
CA CYS A 396 -25.23 -19.83 -14.77
C CYS A 396 -26.45 -20.22 -15.60
N GLN A 397 -26.59 -19.67 -16.81
CA GLN A 397 -27.70 -20.03 -17.72
C GLN A 397 -27.56 -21.44 -18.30
N ALA A 398 -26.36 -22.00 -18.33
CA ALA A 398 -26.14 -23.35 -18.82
C ALA A 398 -26.66 -24.39 -17.81
N ARG A 399 -27.45 -25.37 -18.28
CA ARG A 399 -28.00 -26.40 -17.38
C ARG A 399 -26.97 -27.42 -16.91
N PHE A 400 -25.91 -27.64 -17.69
CA PHE A 400 -24.88 -28.62 -17.38
C PHE A 400 -23.81 -28.10 -16.41
N THR A 401 -23.85 -26.81 -16.05
CA THR A 401 -22.93 -26.19 -15.08
C THR A 401 -23.51 -26.11 -13.66
N GLN A 402 -24.81 -26.39 -13.48
CA GLN A 402 -25.50 -26.30 -12.18
C GLN A 402 -24.80 -27.08 -11.04
N PRO A 403 -24.28 -28.31 -11.24
CA PRO A 403 -23.62 -29.04 -10.16
C PRO A 403 -22.41 -28.30 -9.56
N LEU A 404 -21.72 -27.47 -10.34
CA LEU A 404 -20.58 -26.68 -9.85
C LEU A 404 -21.00 -25.40 -9.13
N ILE A 405 -22.18 -24.89 -9.46
CA ILE A 405 -22.77 -23.70 -8.83
C ILE A 405 -23.37 -24.09 -7.48
N ASP A 406 -24.10 -25.21 -7.43
CA ASP A 406 -24.74 -25.71 -6.22
C ASP A 406 -23.74 -26.07 -5.11
N GLU A 407 -22.55 -26.57 -5.51
CA GLU A 407 -21.46 -26.93 -4.61
C GLU A 407 -20.48 -25.76 -4.34
N GLU A 408 -20.80 -24.54 -4.81
CA GLU A 408 -20.00 -23.32 -4.60
C GLU A 408 -18.53 -23.41 -5.05
N PHE A 409 -18.21 -24.28 -6.01
CA PHE A 409 -16.85 -24.41 -6.55
C PHE A 409 -16.42 -23.20 -7.38
N VAL A 410 -17.36 -22.34 -7.78
CA VAL A 410 -17.15 -21.23 -8.73
C VAL A 410 -17.73 -19.94 -8.17
N THR A 411 -16.97 -18.85 -8.24
CA THR A 411 -17.35 -17.53 -7.73
C THR A 411 -17.46 -16.51 -8.86
N VAL A 412 -18.14 -15.39 -8.59
CA VAL A 412 -18.30 -14.29 -9.57
C VAL A 412 -16.95 -13.63 -9.91
N SER A 413 -15.97 -13.72 -9.02
CA SER A 413 -14.62 -13.17 -9.20
C SER A 413 -13.74 -13.99 -10.16
N ASP A 414 -14.16 -15.20 -10.53
CA ASP A 414 -13.39 -16.09 -11.41
C ASP A 414 -13.44 -15.63 -12.87
N LEU A 415 -12.48 -16.13 -13.67
CA LEU A 415 -12.46 -15.89 -15.11
C LEU A 415 -13.16 -17.03 -15.85
N PHE A 416 -14.06 -16.67 -16.76
CA PHE A 416 -14.91 -17.61 -17.49
C PHE A 416 -14.61 -17.58 -18.98
N TYR A 417 -14.35 -18.75 -19.55
CA TYR A 417 -14.12 -18.93 -20.97
C TYR A 417 -15.01 -20.02 -21.55
N SER A 418 -15.28 -19.92 -22.85
CA SER A 418 -15.95 -20.95 -23.63
C SER A 418 -15.01 -21.40 -24.73
N VAL A 419 -14.84 -22.71 -24.86
CA VAL A 419 -14.09 -23.35 -25.94
C VAL A 419 -15.00 -24.29 -26.72
N LYS A 420 -14.86 -24.27 -28.04
CA LYS A 420 -15.50 -25.22 -28.94
C LYS A 420 -14.44 -26.07 -29.61
N ILE A 421 -14.50 -27.39 -29.44
CA ILE A 421 -13.61 -28.37 -30.05
C ILE A 421 -14.40 -29.16 -31.10
N ILE A 422 -13.81 -29.35 -32.28
CA ILE A 422 -14.49 -29.93 -33.44
C ILE A 422 -13.69 -31.13 -33.94
N ARG A 423 -14.41 -32.21 -34.24
CA ARG A 423 -13.91 -33.34 -35.03
C ARG A 423 -15.02 -33.89 -35.92
N GLY A 424 -14.91 -33.63 -37.23
CA GLY A 424 -15.96 -34.01 -38.19
C GLY A 424 -17.31 -33.41 -37.81
N GLU A 425 -18.32 -34.26 -37.62
CA GLU A 425 -19.68 -33.85 -37.22
C GLU A 425 -19.84 -33.62 -35.71
N ALA A 426 -18.88 -34.06 -34.89
CA ALA A 426 -18.94 -33.91 -33.44
C ALA A 426 -18.46 -32.52 -33.01
N ASN A 427 -19.29 -31.84 -32.22
CA ASN A 427 -19.01 -30.52 -31.66
C ASN A 427 -19.05 -30.59 -30.14
N LEU A 428 -17.90 -30.42 -29.50
CA LEU A 428 -17.80 -30.32 -28.04
C LEU A 428 -17.76 -28.86 -27.63
N LYS A 429 -18.73 -28.41 -26.86
CA LYS A 429 -18.70 -27.12 -26.17
C LYS A 429 -18.21 -27.36 -24.75
N ALA A 430 -17.25 -26.59 -24.28
CA ALA A 430 -16.78 -26.64 -22.91
C ALA A 430 -16.69 -25.24 -22.30
N PHE A 431 -17.12 -25.12 -21.05
CA PHE A 431 -16.81 -23.95 -20.23
C PHE A 431 -15.54 -24.23 -19.43
N VAL A 432 -14.67 -23.23 -19.36
CA VAL A 432 -13.40 -23.27 -18.64
C VAL A 432 -13.41 -22.16 -17.60
N VAL A 433 -13.31 -22.53 -16.33
CA VAL A 433 -13.24 -21.59 -15.21
C VAL A 433 -11.80 -21.54 -14.71
N ILE A 434 -11.21 -20.35 -14.66
CA ILE A 434 -9.86 -20.11 -14.17
C ILE A 434 -9.94 -19.23 -12.92
N LYS A 435 -9.55 -19.80 -11.78
CA LYS A 435 -9.45 -19.08 -10.51
C LYS A 435 -8.36 -17.99 -10.57
N ASN A 436 -8.50 -16.93 -9.79
CA ASN A 436 -7.50 -15.86 -9.72
C ASN A 436 -6.16 -16.31 -9.13
N THR A 437 -6.17 -17.40 -8.36
CA THR A 437 -4.99 -18.04 -7.77
C THR A 437 -4.25 -18.98 -8.75
N TYR A 438 -4.66 -19.07 -10.02
CA TYR A 438 -3.96 -19.85 -11.05
C TYR A 438 -2.45 -19.56 -11.05
N PRO A 439 -1.58 -20.57 -11.11
CA PRO A 439 -1.83 -21.98 -11.42
C PRO A 439 -1.87 -22.91 -10.18
N LEU A 440 -2.25 -22.40 -9.00
CA LEU A 440 -2.39 -23.23 -7.79
C LEU A 440 -3.54 -24.25 -7.95
N PRO A 441 -4.81 -23.82 -8.10
CA PRO A 441 -5.85 -24.72 -8.55
C PRO A 441 -5.80 -24.90 -10.08
N PRO A 442 -6.04 -26.12 -10.59
CA PRO A 442 -6.22 -26.34 -12.01
C PRO A 442 -7.50 -25.63 -12.51
N PRO A 443 -7.50 -25.15 -13.77
CA PRO A 443 -8.72 -24.75 -14.46
C PRO A 443 -9.78 -25.86 -14.43
N ILE A 444 -11.04 -25.49 -14.22
CA ILE A 444 -12.17 -26.42 -14.13
C ILE A 444 -12.89 -26.46 -15.48
N PHE A 445 -13.09 -27.66 -16.02
CA PHE A 445 -13.78 -27.90 -17.28
C PHE A 445 -15.17 -28.49 -17.06
N VAL A 446 -16.14 -27.98 -17.82
CA VAL A 446 -17.52 -28.51 -17.89
C VAL A 446 -17.89 -28.74 -19.33
N LEU A 447 -18.36 -29.92 -19.68
CA LEU A 447 -18.45 -30.42 -21.05
C LEU A 447 -19.91 -30.64 -21.50
N ASP A 448 -20.21 -30.22 -22.72
CA ASP A 448 -21.45 -30.54 -23.44
C ASP A 448 -21.11 -30.94 -24.89
N LEU A 449 -21.23 -32.23 -25.17
CA LEU A 449 -20.96 -32.80 -26.48
C LEU A 449 -22.23 -32.88 -27.30
N ASN A 450 -22.23 -32.22 -28.46
CA ASN A 450 -23.26 -32.37 -29.48
C ASN A 450 -22.77 -33.34 -30.57
N TYR A 451 -23.20 -34.59 -30.48
CA TYR A 451 -23.01 -35.63 -31.48
C TYR A 451 -24.11 -36.68 -31.35
N LYS A 452 -24.98 -36.80 -32.35
CA LYS A 452 -26.19 -37.67 -32.29
C LYS A 452 -27.10 -37.37 -31.08
N GLY A 453 -27.06 -36.15 -30.56
CA GLY A 453 -27.72 -35.73 -29.33
C GLY A 453 -26.80 -34.85 -28.47
N HIS A 454 -27.34 -34.33 -27.37
CA HIS A 454 -26.58 -33.56 -26.37
C HIS A 454 -26.18 -34.48 -25.20
N HIS A 455 -24.88 -34.59 -24.96
CA HIS A 455 -24.30 -35.42 -23.90
C HIS A 455 -23.48 -34.55 -22.94
N ASN A 456 -23.84 -34.58 -21.66
CA ASN A 456 -23.21 -33.83 -20.58
C ASN A 456 -23.02 -34.73 -19.34
N SER A 457 -22.39 -34.20 -18.30
CA SER A 457 -22.08 -34.94 -17.07
C SER A 457 -23.31 -35.41 -16.29
N SER A 458 -24.50 -34.85 -16.53
CA SER A 458 -25.76 -35.27 -15.90
C SER A 458 -26.39 -36.47 -16.60
N ASN A 459 -26.18 -36.63 -17.91
CA ASN A 459 -26.85 -37.64 -18.72
C ASN A 459 -25.92 -38.73 -19.30
N CYS A 460 -24.60 -38.55 -19.24
CA CYS A 460 -23.61 -39.47 -19.80
C CYS A 460 -22.45 -39.68 -18.83
N ASP A 461 -22.32 -40.91 -18.32
CA ASP A 461 -21.27 -41.29 -17.39
C ASP A 461 -19.87 -41.19 -18.01
N GLU A 462 -19.74 -41.39 -19.32
CA GLU A 462 -18.46 -41.24 -20.01
C GLU A 462 -17.97 -39.80 -20.06
N ILE A 463 -18.87 -38.82 -20.28
CA ILE A 463 -18.51 -37.40 -20.22
C ILE A 463 -18.12 -37.02 -18.79
N ARG A 464 -18.83 -37.54 -17.78
CA ARG A 464 -18.48 -37.37 -16.37
C ARG A 464 -17.11 -37.96 -16.04
N ASP A 465 -16.76 -39.12 -16.60
CA ASP A 465 -15.42 -39.71 -16.43
C ASP A 465 -14.33 -38.85 -17.10
N ILE A 466 -14.59 -38.26 -18.28
CA ILE A 466 -13.68 -37.30 -18.93
C ILE A 466 -13.46 -36.07 -18.02
N GLU A 467 -14.54 -35.43 -17.55
CA GLU A 467 -14.45 -34.28 -16.63
C GLU A 467 -13.66 -34.62 -15.36
N ARG A 468 -13.92 -35.78 -14.76
CA ARG A 468 -13.20 -36.24 -13.58
C ARG A 468 -11.70 -36.37 -13.85
N THR A 469 -11.31 -36.95 -14.98
CA THR A 469 -9.89 -37.08 -15.34
C THR A 469 -9.23 -35.72 -15.61
N LEU A 470 -9.97 -34.77 -16.17
CA LEU A 470 -9.48 -33.43 -16.49
C LEU A 470 -9.45 -32.46 -15.31
N ASN A 471 -10.24 -32.67 -14.25
CA ASN A 471 -10.34 -31.72 -13.15
C ASN A 471 -9.60 -32.15 -11.88
N VAL A 472 -9.40 -33.47 -11.64
CA VAL A 472 -8.95 -33.96 -10.31
C VAL A 472 -7.46 -34.32 -10.24
N ASN A 473 -6.85 -34.83 -11.31
CA ASN A 473 -5.53 -35.48 -11.26
C ASN A 473 -4.38 -34.58 -11.77
N TRP A 474 -4.20 -33.42 -11.16
CA TRP A 474 -3.15 -32.46 -11.53
C TRP A 474 -2.27 -32.10 -10.33
N ASP A 475 -1.34 -32.98 -9.97
CA ASP A 475 -0.28 -32.68 -9.01
C ASP A 475 0.99 -32.24 -9.76
N HIS A 476 1.36 -30.98 -9.61
CA HIS A 476 2.48 -30.37 -10.35
C HIS A 476 3.70 -30.01 -9.50
N GLY A 477 3.67 -30.32 -8.20
CA GLY A 477 4.76 -29.94 -7.30
C GLY A 477 5.12 -28.45 -7.38
N MET A 478 6.34 -28.10 -6.96
CA MET A 478 6.81 -26.71 -6.88
C MET A 478 7.31 -26.10 -8.21
N LYS A 479 7.31 -26.84 -9.33
CA LYS A 479 7.78 -26.30 -10.62
C LYS A 479 6.70 -25.39 -11.24
N SER A 480 7.11 -24.46 -12.10
CA SER A 480 6.20 -23.55 -12.81
C SER A 480 5.11 -24.35 -13.54
N SER A 481 3.87 -24.29 -13.06
CA SER A 481 2.68 -24.95 -13.61
C SER A 481 1.93 -24.05 -14.61
N ALA A 482 2.62 -23.06 -15.18
CA ALA A 482 2.01 -22.13 -16.13
C ALA A 482 1.46 -22.81 -17.41
N TRP A 483 1.93 -24.02 -17.75
CA TRP A 483 1.50 -24.84 -18.88
C TRP A 483 0.23 -25.67 -18.63
N LEU A 484 -0.36 -25.59 -17.44
CA LEU A 484 -1.46 -26.46 -17.01
C LEU A 484 -2.70 -26.38 -17.89
N LEU A 485 -3.16 -25.17 -18.21
CA LEU A 485 -4.30 -24.98 -19.11
C LEU A 485 -4.05 -25.62 -20.48
N SER A 486 -2.85 -25.43 -21.01
CA SER A 486 -2.45 -26.01 -22.29
C SER A 486 -2.52 -27.53 -22.19
N ALA A 487 -1.89 -28.13 -21.19
CA ALA A 487 -1.94 -29.58 -20.97
C ALA A 487 -3.38 -30.11 -20.83
N GLN A 488 -4.26 -29.43 -20.09
CA GLN A 488 -5.67 -29.83 -19.97
C GLN A 488 -6.40 -29.79 -21.32
N LEU A 489 -6.25 -28.74 -22.11
CA LEU A 489 -6.84 -28.67 -23.46
C LEU A 489 -6.29 -29.74 -24.39
N GLN A 490 -4.98 -29.99 -24.28
CA GLN A 490 -4.29 -31.03 -25.01
C GLN A 490 -4.83 -32.44 -24.68
N HIS A 491 -5.05 -32.74 -23.40
CA HIS A 491 -5.70 -33.98 -22.95
C HIS A 491 -7.16 -34.04 -23.37
N LEU A 492 -7.92 -32.93 -23.26
CA LEU A 492 -9.33 -32.86 -23.66
C LEU A 492 -9.54 -33.21 -25.14
N CYS A 493 -8.73 -32.66 -26.05
CA CYS A 493 -8.76 -33.03 -27.47
C CYS A 493 -8.53 -34.54 -27.66
N SER A 494 -7.56 -35.10 -26.94
CA SER A 494 -7.21 -36.51 -27.04
C SER A 494 -8.30 -37.43 -26.47
N TYR A 495 -8.93 -37.02 -25.36
CA TYR A 495 -10.03 -37.77 -24.73
C TYR A 495 -11.28 -37.75 -25.59
N LEU A 496 -11.59 -36.61 -26.23
CA LEU A 496 -12.64 -36.53 -27.23
C LEU A 496 -12.34 -37.47 -28.40
N ASP A 497 -11.08 -37.52 -28.84
CA ASP A 497 -10.70 -38.38 -29.96
C ASP A 497 -10.89 -39.87 -29.62
N VAL A 498 -10.42 -40.31 -28.46
CA VAL A 498 -10.62 -41.67 -27.94
C VAL A 498 -12.11 -41.98 -27.77
N TYR A 499 -12.89 -41.04 -27.24
CA TYR A 499 -14.32 -41.22 -27.03
C TYR A 499 -15.05 -41.46 -28.37
N LEU A 500 -14.78 -40.63 -29.37
CA LEU A 500 -15.41 -40.75 -30.70
C LEU A 500 -14.95 -42.02 -31.44
N GLU A 501 -13.67 -42.37 -31.38
CA GLU A 501 -13.12 -43.60 -31.98
C GLU A 501 -13.73 -44.87 -31.38
N THR A 502 -13.95 -44.86 -30.06
CA THR A 502 -14.54 -46.00 -29.36
C THR A 502 -16.07 -46.04 -29.48
N LEU A 503 -16.74 -44.93 -29.81
CA LEU A 503 -18.20 -44.84 -29.93
C LEU A 503 -18.67 -45.16 -31.35
N ASP A 504 -18.04 -44.58 -32.38
CA ASP A 504 -18.35 -44.85 -33.77
C ASP A 504 -17.07 -45.00 -34.61
N PRO A 505 -16.44 -46.20 -34.60
CA PRO A 505 -15.20 -46.45 -35.32
C PRO A 505 -15.36 -46.42 -36.85
N LYS A 506 -16.60 -46.42 -37.36
CA LYS A 506 -16.85 -46.33 -38.81
C LYS A 506 -16.74 -44.89 -39.30
N THR A 507 -17.19 -43.93 -38.51
CA THR A 507 -17.11 -42.51 -38.85
C THR A 507 -15.79 -41.88 -38.41
N PHE A 508 -15.17 -42.38 -37.34
CA PHE A 508 -13.92 -41.83 -36.81
C PHE A 508 -12.80 -42.87 -36.87
N GLN A 509 -11.81 -42.65 -37.73
CA GLN A 509 -10.67 -43.55 -37.86
C GLN A 509 -9.80 -43.55 -36.59
N PRO A 510 -9.35 -44.72 -36.12
CA PRO A 510 -8.56 -44.85 -34.90
C PRO A 510 -7.16 -44.25 -35.07
N ASN A 511 -6.79 -43.35 -34.17
CA ASN A 511 -5.44 -42.79 -34.08
C ASN A 511 -4.82 -43.06 -32.70
N ALA A 512 -5.64 -43.15 -31.66
CA ALA A 512 -5.17 -43.46 -30.32
C ALA A 512 -4.95 -44.96 -30.14
N LYS A 513 -3.83 -45.33 -29.48
CA LYS A 513 -3.53 -46.73 -29.13
C LYS A 513 -4.11 -47.06 -27.75
N PHE A 514 -5.09 -47.96 -27.69
CA PHE A 514 -5.64 -48.52 -26.46
C PHE A 514 -5.84 -50.04 -26.58
N ILE A 515 -5.78 -50.76 -25.45
CA ILE A 515 -5.82 -52.23 -25.42
C ILE A 515 -7.27 -52.77 -25.56
N GLN A 516 -8.24 -52.10 -24.91
CA GLN A 516 -9.65 -52.47 -24.94
C GLN A 516 -10.51 -51.21 -25.03
N ASN A 517 -11.57 -51.23 -25.85
CA ASN A 517 -12.47 -50.08 -26.00
C ASN A 517 -13.27 -49.80 -24.71
N ILE A 518 -13.63 -50.86 -23.99
CA ILE A 518 -14.51 -50.83 -22.82
C ILE A 518 -14.00 -51.86 -21.81
N SER A 519 -13.94 -51.51 -20.52
CA SER A 519 -13.56 -52.44 -19.45
C SER A 519 -14.39 -52.25 -18.18
N GLY A 520 -14.53 -53.34 -17.41
CA GLY A 520 -15.26 -53.37 -16.13
C GLY A 520 -16.79 -53.33 -16.24
N LYS A 521 -17.47 -53.48 -15.10
CA LYS A 521 -18.95 -53.48 -15.02
C LYS A 521 -19.58 -52.15 -15.43
N ASN A 522 -18.87 -51.04 -15.21
CA ASN A 522 -19.31 -49.68 -15.55
C ASN A 522 -18.98 -49.30 -17.00
N ARG A 523 -18.51 -50.25 -17.82
CA ARG A 523 -18.16 -50.04 -19.23
C ARG A 523 -17.24 -48.83 -19.45
N ARG A 524 -16.21 -48.67 -18.61
CA ARG A 524 -15.29 -47.54 -18.67
C ARG A 524 -14.42 -47.56 -19.92
N ARG A 525 -14.25 -46.39 -20.52
CA ARG A 525 -13.38 -46.15 -21.67
C ARG A 525 -11.96 -45.79 -21.21
N PRO A 526 -10.93 -46.01 -22.05
CA PRO A 526 -9.54 -45.79 -21.68
C PRO A 526 -9.15 -44.32 -21.77
N PHE A 527 -9.39 -43.54 -20.71
CA PHE A 527 -9.02 -42.11 -20.67
C PHE A 527 -7.69 -41.81 -19.99
N LYS A 528 -7.03 -42.78 -19.33
CA LYS A 528 -5.73 -42.55 -18.69
C LYS A 528 -4.60 -42.75 -19.68
N PHE A 529 -3.89 -41.66 -19.98
CA PHE A 529 -2.72 -41.65 -20.83
C PHE A 529 -1.46 -42.01 -20.05
N ARG A 530 -0.59 -42.84 -20.63
CA ARG A 530 0.78 -43.09 -20.15
C ARG A 530 1.76 -43.01 -21.30
N LYS A 531 2.85 -42.27 -21.14
CA LYS A 531 3.90 -42.16 -22.15
C LYS A 531 4.77 -43.44 -22.15
N ILE A 532 4.70 -44.24 -23.21
CA ILE A 532 5.52 -45.45 -23.40
C ILE A 532 6.32 -45.28 -24.71
N GLY A 533 7.56 -44.81 -24.62
CA GLY A 533 8.37 -44.50 -25.81
C GLY A 533 7.87 -43.25 -26.57
N THR A 534 7.90 -43.28 -27.91
CA THR A 534 7.46 -42.16 -28.77
C THR A 534 5.94 -42.10 -28.98
N THR A 535 5.21 -43.18 -28.71
CA THR A 535 3.74 -43.24 -28.80
C THR A 535 3.14 -43.63 -27.46
N GLY A 536 2.32 -42.77 -26.87
CA GLY A 536 1.67 -43.12 -25.60
C GLY A 536 0.49 -44.09 -25.76
N LEU A 537 0.12 -44.72 -24.65
CA LEU A 537 -0.95 -45.70 -24.55
C LEU A 537 -2.08 -45.15 -23.68
N PHE A 538 -3.31 -45.34 -24.14
CA PHE A 538 -4.51 -45.07 -23.36
C PHE A 538 -4.98 -46.34 -22.64
N SER A 539 -5.29 -46.20 -21.36
CA SER A 539 -5.71 -47.29 -20.48
C SER A 539 -6.85 -46.85 -19.56
N GLN A 540 -7.53 -47.81 -18.93
CA GLN A 540 -8.59 -47.54 -17.96
C GLN A 540 -8.06 -47.26 -16.54
N TYR A 541 -6.78 -47.56 -16.25
CA TYR A 541 -6.22 -47.61 -14.89
C TYR A 541 -4.97 -46.75 -14.66
#